data_AF-A0A3A6MSC4-F1
#
_entry.id   AF-A0A3A6MSC4-F1
#
_cell.length_a   1.000
_cell.length_b   1.000
_cell.length_c   1.000
_cell.angle_alpha   90.00
_cell.angle_beta   90.00
_cell.angle_gamma   90.00
#
_symmetry.space_group_name_H-M   'P 1'
#
loop_
_entity.id
_entity.type
_entity.pdbx_description
1 polymer ?
#
loop_
_entity_poly.entity_id
_entity_poly.type
_entity_poly.pdbx_seq_one_letter_code
_entity_poly.pdbx_strand_id
1 'polypeptide(L)'
;MAESEGGVKQQTLYISIAVALLVGFLMGIIYSDRSPQPGGQMGQQGGAPPQQMGAAQQQQQLLQAINSLELAVKQNPNNAETWTQLGNAYFDTDQPEKAIEAYTKSLAIIPGNPAVLTDLGVMYRRAGQPDKAVATFDQALQVSPGFEQAMFNKGIVLYNDLGKNEEARKAWQELLLVNPGARGPDGTPISEMIKMLDTFQGQK
;
A
#
# COMPACT_ATOMS: atom_id res chain seq x y z
N MET A 1 -47.55 -51.75 -31.70
CA MET A 1 -46.51 -52.35 -30.83
C MET A 1 -45.46 -51.28 -30.58
N ALA A 2 -45.31 -50.96 -29.29
CA ALA A 2 -44.22 -50.31 -28.55
C ALA A 2 -43.41 -49.15 -29.17
N GLU A 3 -43.40 -48.07 -28.39
CA GLU A 3 -42.61 -46.84 -28.47
C GLU A 3 -41.11 -47.09 -28.24
N SER A 4 -40.23 -46.28 -28.84
CA SER A 4 -38.83 -46.15 -28.42
C SER A 4 -38.62 -44.82 -27.70
N GLU A 5 -38.43 -44.89 -26.38
CA GLU A 5 -38.13 -43.77 -25.50
C GLU A 5 -36.70 -43.24 -25.74
N GLY A 6 -36.60 -41.98 -26.19
CA GLY A 6 -35.34 -41.24 -26.26
C GLY A 6 -35.05 -40.53 -24.94
N GLY A 7 -34.15 -41.11 -24.13
CA GLY A 7 -33.72 -40.56 -22.84
C GLY A 7 -32.98 -39.22 -22.96
N VAL A 8 -33.52 -38.19 -22.31
CA VAL A 8 -32.86 -36.88 -22.16
C VAL A 8 -31.65 -37.02 -21.22
N LYS A 9 -30.47 -36.59 -21.69
CA LYS A 9 -29.20 -36.68 -20.95
C LYS A 9 -29.27 -35.82 -19.67
N GLN A 10 -28.84 -36.40 -18.55
CA GLN A 10 -28.84 -35.85 -17.18
C GLN A 10 -28.41 -34.37 -17.06
N GLN A 11 -27.54 -33.87 -17.96
CA GLN A 11 -27.09 -32.48 -17.97
C GLN A 11 -28.20 -31.45 -18.28
N THR A 12 -29.21 -31.80 -19.08
CA THR A 12 -30.32 -30.89 -19.42
C THR A 12 -31.30 -30.73 -18.25
N LEU A 13 -31.40 -31.74 -17.37
CA LEU A 13 -32.26 -31.73 -16.19
C LEU A 13 -31.70 -30.85 -15.07
N TYR A 14 -30.37 -30.80 -14.89
CA TYR A 14 -29.75 -29.94 -13.88
C TYR A 14 -29.81 -28.46 -14.24
N ILE A 15 -29.71 -28.12 -15.52
CA ILE A 15 -29.78 -26.73 -15.99
C ILE A 15 -31.20 -26.17 -15.79
N SER A 16 -32.25 -26.96 -16.02
CA SER A 16 -33.63 -26.52 -15.81
C SER A 16 -33.99 -26.33 -14.32
N ILE A 17 -33.45 -27.15 -13.42
CA ILE A 17 -33.63 -27.00 -11.97
C ILE A 17 -32.88 -25.76 -11.43
N ALA A 18 -31.66 -25.50 -11.92
CA ALA A 18 -30.88 -24.33 -11.49
C ALA A 18 -31.50 -22.98 -11.92
N VAL A 19 -32.10 -22.91 -13.11
CA VAL A 19 -32.80 -21.70 -13.59
C VAL A 19 -34.11 -21.46 -12.83
N ALA A 20 -34.84 -22.52 -12.47
CA ALA A 20 -36.08 -22.40 -11.69
C ALA A 20 -35.85 -21.90 -10.24
N LEU A 21 -34.75 -22.30 -9.60
CA LEU A 21 -34.39 -21.86 -8.24
C LEU A 21 -33.93 -20.39 -8.20
N LEU A 22 -33.25 -19.89 -9.24
CA LEU A 22 -32.83 -18.49 -9.33
C LEU A 22 -34.01 -17.54 -9.55
N VAL A 23 -35.03 -17.94 -10.31
CA VAL A 23 -36.24 -17.11 -10.52
C VAL A 23 -37.17 -17.13 -9.30
N GLY A 24 -37.28 -18.27 -8.60
CA GLY A 24 -38.07 -18.38 -7.37
C GLY A 24 -37.51 -17.59 -6.18
N PHE A 25 -36.18 -17.53 -6.03
CA PHE A 25 -35.53 -16.78 -4.96
C PHE A 25 -35.66 -15.25 -5.13
N LEU A 26 -35.74 -14.76 -6.38
CA LEU A 26 -35.92 -13.33 -6.67
C LEU A 26 -37.38 -12.84 -6.48
N MET A 27 -38.40 -13.69 -6.63
CA MET A 27 -39.78 -13.33 -6.30
C MET A 27 -40.13 -13.49 -4.81
N GLY A 28 -39.48 -14.42 -4.10
CA GLY A 28 -39.78 -14.71 -2.70
C GLY A 28 -39.41 -13.62 -1.69
N ILE A 29 -38.42 -12.78 -2.00
CA ILE A 29 -37.97 -11.68 -1.11
C ILE A 29 -38.83 -10.42 -1.27
N ILE A 30 -39.63 -10.31 -2.34
CA ILE A 30 -40.45 -9.11 -2.61
C ILE A 30 -41.78 -9.13 -1.82
N TYR A 31 -42.26 -10.29 -1.37
CA TYR A 31 -43.65 -10.44 -0.88
C TYR A 31 -43.85 -10.60 0.63
N SER A 32 -42.82 -10.63 1.47
CA SER A 32 -43.00 -11.00 2.89
C SER A 32 -42.97 -9.87 3.92
N ASP A 33 -42.78 -8.59 3.57
CA ASP A 33 -42.75 -7.56 4.64
C ASP A 33 -43.21 -6.14 4.23
N ARG A 34 -44.52 -5.99 3.93
CA ARG A 34 -45.16 -4.66 3.90
C ARG A 34 -46.54 -4.68 4.54
N SER A 35 -46.55 -4.50 5.86
CA SER A 35 -47.66 -3.80 6.53
C SER A 35 -47.52 -2.30 6.23
N PRO A 36 -48.49 -1.61 5.60
CA PRO A 36 -48.35 -0.18 5.34
C PRO A 36 -48.68 0.64 6.59
N GLN A 37 -47.70 1.35 7.14
CA GLN A 37 -47.94 2.51 8.00
C GLN A 37 -48.22 3.74 7.12
N PRO A 38 -49.29 4.52 7.35
CA PRO A 38 -49.52 5.76 6.63
C PRO A 38 -48.78 6.90 7.33
N GLY A 39 -47.73 7.42 6.69
CA GLY A 39 -47.11 8.69 7.07
C GLY A 39 -45.59 8.66 7.06
N GLY A 40 -45.00 9.35 6.08
CA GLY A 40 -43.55 9.58 6.03
C GLY A 40 -43.01 9.52 4.60
N GLN A 41 -42.97 10.66 3.93
CA GLN A 41 -42.14 10.82 2.74
C GLN A 41 -40.67 10.76 3.15
N MET A 42 -39.89 9.86 2.55
CA MET A 42 -38.48 10.09 2.21
C MET A 42 -38.01 8.97 1.28
N GLY A 43 -37.96 9.26 -0.02
CA GLY A 43 -37.18 8.47 -0.96
C GLY A 43 -35.71 8.77 -0.72
N GLN A 44 -35.01 7.91 0.00
CA GLN A 44 -33.55 7.88 -0.05
C GLN A 44 -33.12 6.95 -1.17
N GLN A 45 -32.53 7.57 -2.19
CA GLN A 45 -31.67 6.94 -3.17
C GLN A 45 -30.68 6.00 -2.45
N GLY A 46 -30.59 4.76 -2.92
CA GLY A 46 -29.48 3.86 -2.60
C GLY A 46 -28.19 4.35 -3.26
N GLY A 47 -27.66 5.49 -2.80
CA GLY A 47 -26.29 5.91 -3.06
C GLY A 47 -25.36 5.15 -2.15
N ALA A 48 -24.21 4.70 -2.67
CA ALA A 48 -23.12 4.22 -1.83
C ALA A 48 -22.85 5.25 -0.72
N PRO A 49 -22.56 4.83 0.53
CA PRO A 49 -22.34 5.77 1.63
C PRO A 49 -21.29 6.82 1.22
N PRO A 50 -21.45 8.10 1.59
CA PRO A 50 -20.60 9.21 1.11
C PRO A 50 -19.09 8.97 1.20
N GLN A 51 -18.67 8.14 2.17
CA GLN A 51 -17.30 7.71 2.39
C GLN A 51 -16.73 6.85 1.24
N GLN A 52 -17.55 5.98 0.63
CA GLN A 52 -17.13 5.12 -0.49
C GLN A 52 -17.06 5.90 -1.81
N MET A 53 -17.93 6.90 -2.02
CA MET A 53 -17.85 7.78 -3.19
C MET A 53 -16.59 8.65 -3.17
N GLY A 54 -16.23 9.20 -2.01
CA GLY A 54 -14.99 9.97 -1.86
C GLY A 54 -13.74 9.12 -2.10
N ALA A 55 -13.68 7.91 -1.54
CA ALA A 55 -12.56 6.99 -1.72
C ALA A 55 -12.39 6.54 -3.18
N ALA A 56 -13.48 6.19 -3.87
CA ALA A 56 -13.44 5.80 -5.28
C ALA A 56 -12.99 6.95 -6.19
N GLN A 57 -13.49 8.17 -5.93
CA GLN A 57 -13.06 9.37 -6.66
C GLN A 57 -11.58 9.68 -6.42
N GLN A 58 -11.12 9.57 -5.17
CA GLN A 58 -9.72 9.78 -4.81
C GLN A 58 -8.81 8.75 -5.50
N GLN A 59 -9.22 7.49 -5.54
CA GLN A 59 -8.46 6.45 -6.24
C GLN A 59 -8.42 6.70 -7.75
N GLN A 60 -9.53 7.15 -8.35
CA GLN A 60 -9.54 7.53 -9.77
C GLN A 60 -8.61 8.73 -10.04
N GLN A 61 -8.58 9.73 -9.16
CA GLN A 61 -7.69 10.89 -9.28
C GLN A 61 -6.21 10.48 -9.20
N LEU A 62 -5.87 9.58 -8.27
CA LEU A 62 -4.50 9.04 -8.16
C LEU A 62 -4.06 8.32 -9.44
N LEU A 63 -4.93 7.49 -10.02
CA LEU A 63 -4.63 6.80 -11.29
C LEU A 63 -4.45 7.78 -12.45
N GLN A 64 -5.27 8.83 -12.52
CA GLN A 64 -5.13 9.88 -13.54
C GLN A 64 -3.82 10.66 -13.38
N ALA A 65 -3.42 10.96 -12.13
CA ALA A 65 -2.16 11.62 -11.84
C ALA A 65 -0.96 10.76 -12.27
N ILE A 66 -0.97 9.46 -11.95
CA ILE A 66 0.07 8.52 -12.40
C ILE A 66 0.16 8.49 -13.93
N ASN A 67 -0.96 8.32 -14.63
CA ASN A 67 -0.96 8.28 -16.11
C ASN A 67 -0.40 9.58 -16.72
N SER A 68 -0.71 10.72 -16.11
CA SER A 68 -0.21 12.03 -16.57
C SER A 68 1.30 12.16 -16.35
N LEU A 69 1.80 11.71 -15.20
CA LEU A 69 3.23 11.68 -14.89
C LEU A 69 3.99 10.70 -15.79
N GLU A 70 3.44 9.51 -16.05
CA GLU A 70 4.01 8.54 -17.00
C GLU A 70 4.13 9.11 -18.42
N LEU A 71 3.16 9.90 -18.87
CA LEU A 71 3.25 10.61 -20.15
C LEU A 71 4.31 11.73 -20.11
N ALA A 72 4.36 12.48 -19.02
CA ALA A 72 5.31 13.59 -18.85
C ALA A 72 6.77 13.11 -18.88
N VAL A 73 7.09 12.00 -18.21
CA VAL A 73 8.45 11.43 -18.25
C VAL A 73 8.82 10.87 -19.63
N LYS A 74 7.83 10.42 -20.43
CA LYS A 74 8.08 10.01 -21.82
C LYS A 74 8.38 11.21 -22.72
N GLN A 75 7.71 12.33 -22.49
CA GLN A 75 7.91 13.57 -23.26
C GLN A 75 9.21 14.28 -22.89
N ASN A 76 9.58 14.26 -21.61
CA ASN A 76 10.81 14.86 -21.12
C ASN A 76 11.54 13.91 -20.15
N PRO A 77 12.29 12.93 -20.66
CA PRO A 77 12.93 11.91 -19.84
C PRO A 77 14.09 12.43 -18.97
N ASN A 78 14.56 13.66 -19.21
CA ASN A 78 15.65 14.28 -18.47
C ASN A 78 15.18 15.19 -17.33
N ASN A 79 13.89 15.17 -16.98
CA ASN A 79 13.35 15.93 -15.85
C ASN A 79 13.34 15.07 -14.57
N ALA A 80 14.35 15.24 -13.72
CA ALA A 80 14.47 14.52 -12.45
C ALA A 80 13.26 14.73 -11.53
N GLU A 81 12.73 15.96 -11.48
CA GLU A 81 11.59 16.29 -10.61
C GLU A 81 10.33 15.52 -11.02
N THR A 82 10.06 15.40 -12.32
CA THR A 82 8.93 14.59 -12.80
C THR A 82 9.11 13.10 -12.48
N TRP A 83 10.32 12.57 -12.57
CA TRP A 83 10.62 11.21 -12.13
C TRP A 83 10.43 11.02 -10.61
N THR A 84 10.83 12.00 -9.79
CA THR A 84 10.57 11.99 -8.35
C THR A 84 9.08 11.98 -8.05
N GLN A 85 8.29 12.84 -8.71
CA GLN A 85 6.84 12.89 -8.55
C GLN A 85 6.17 11.58 -8.96
N LEU A 86 6.62 10.96 -10.05
CA LEU A 86 6.15 9.64 -10.48
C LEU A 86 6.49 8.56 -9.44
N GLY A 87 7.71 8.58 -8.89
CA GLY A 87 8.13 7.70 -7.80
C GLY A 87 7.24 7.85 -6.57
N ASN A 88 6.95 9.08 -6.15
CA ASN A 88 6.05 9.39 -5.03
C ASN A 88 4.63 8.87 -5.28
N ALA A 89 4.10 9.06 -6.50
CA ALA A 89 2.78 8.54 -6.84
C ALA A 89 2.71 7.00 -6.79
N TYR A 90 3.78 6.31 -7.20
CA TYR A 90 3.89 4.86 -7.05
C TYR A 90 4.10 4.43 -5.60
N PHE A 91 4.83 5.21 -4.80
CA PHE A 91 4.98 4.99 -3.36
C PHE A 91 3.62 5.04 -2.66
N ASP A 92 2.85 6.10 -2.89
CA ASP A 92 1.54 6.34 -2.27
C ASP A 92 0.49 5.30 -2.68
N THR A 93 0.67 4.67 -3.84
CA THR A 93 -0.21 3.61 -4.36
C THR A 93 0.35 2.19 -4.15
N ASP A 94 1.39 2.06 -3.33
CA ASP A 94 2.04 0.78 -2.97
C ASP A 94 2.48 -0.06 -4.19
N GLN A 95 3.13 0.58 -5.16
CA GLN A 95 3.73 -0.05 -6.34
C GLN A 95 5.27 0.01 -6.26
N PRO A 96 5.90 -0.81 -5.39
CA PRO A 96 7.30 -0.61 -5.01
C PRO A 96 8.29 -0.78 -6.17
N GLU A 97 8.10 -1.74 -7.07
CA GLU A 97 9.00 -1.95 -8.22
C GLU A 97 9.00 -0.74 -9.16
N LYS A 98 7.82 -0.15 -9.41
CA LYS A 98 7.70 1.04 -10.27
C LYS A 98 8.26 2.28 -9.59
N ALA A 99 8.06 2.42 -8.28
CA ALA A 99 8.65 3.51 -7.51
C ALA A 99 10.19 3.43 -7.54
N ILE A 100 10.75 2.22 -7.36
CA ILE A 100 12.20 1.98 -7.48
C ILE A 100 12.72 2.42 -8.85
N GLU A 101 12.05 2.05 -9.94
CA GLU A 101 12.44 2.47 -11.29
C GLU A 101 12.45 3.99 -11.43
N ALA A 102 11.35 4.65 -11.03
CA ALA A 102 11.19 6.10 -11.16
C ALA A 102 12.22 6.87 -10.31
N TYR A 103 12.43 6.48 -9.05
CA TYR A 103 13.45 7.10 -8.19
C TYR A 103 14.86 6.86 -8.71
N THR A 104 15.16 5.67 -9.24
CA THR A 104 16.47 5.37 -9.85
C THR A 104 16.72 6.28 -11.06
N LYS A 105 15.70 6.53 -11.89
CA LYS A 105 15.80 7.48 -13.01
C LYS A 105 16.01 8.92 -12.53
N SER A 106 15.28 9.36 -11.50
CA SER A 106 15.47 10.67 -10.89
C SER A 106 16.91 10.87 -10.40
N LEU A 107 17.42 9.90 -9.61
CA LEU A 107 18.78 9.93 -9.04
C LEU A 107 19.89 9.77 -10.08
N ALA A 108 19.61 9.15 -11.23
CA ALA A 108 20.55 9.11 -12.35
C ALA A 108 20.73 10.48 -13.02
N ILE A 109 19.72 11.35 -12.97
CA ILE A 109 19.76 12.69 -13.55
C ILE A 109 20.32 13.69 -12.55
N ILE A 110 19.80 13.70 -11.31
CA ILE A 110 20.29 14.52 -10.21
C ILE A 110 20.65 13.58 -9.05
N PRO A 111 21.93 13.20 -8.92
CA PRO A 111 22.36 12.35 -7.84
C PRO A 111 22.34 13.09 -6.50
N GLY A 112 22.22 12.33 -5.40
CA GLY A 112 22.45 12.86 -4.06
C GLY A 112 21.29 13.66 -3.47
N ASN A 113 20.04 13.35 -3.81
CA ASN A 113 18.90 13.83 -3.04
C ASN A 113 18.63 12.84 -1.87
N PRO A 114 18.87 13.22 -0.60
CA PRO A 114 18.73 12.31 0.53
C PRO A 114 17.28 11.89 0.80
N ALA A 115 16.29 12.74 0.46
CA ALA A 115 14.88 12.39 0.57
C ALA A 115 14.52 11.29 -0.45
N VAL A 116 14.89 11.47 -1.71
CA VAL A 116 14.64 10.46 -2.77
C VAL A 116 15.39 9.16 -2.49
N LEU A 117 16.63 9.22 -1.99
CA LEU A 117 17.37 8.03 -1.55
C LEU A 117 16.66 7.32 -0.38
N THR A 118 16.10 8.07 0.55
CA THR A 118 15.34 7.50 1.67
C THR A 118 14.07 6.81 1.18
N ASP A 119 13.29 7.45 0.32
CA ASP A 119 12.07 6.84 -0.24
C ASP A 119 12.40 5.61 -1.09
N LEU A 120 13.48 5.66 -1.87
CA LEU A 120 14.01 4.50 -2.60
C LEU A 120 14.38 3.35 -1.64
N GLY A 121 15.04 3.64 -0.52
CA GLY A 121 15.34 2.65 0.52
C GLY A 121 14.07 2.01 1.10
N VAL A 122 13.04 2.82 1.39
CA VAL A 122 11.74 2.31 1.84
C VAL A 122 11.09 1.43 0.78
N MET A 123 11.18 1.78 -0.50
CA MET A 123 10.66 0.96 -1.59
C MET A 123 11.43 -0.34 -1.78
N TYR A 124 12.77 -0.35 -1.62
CA TYR A 124 13.53 -1.60 -1.61
C TYR A 124 13.09 -2.52 -0.48
N ARG A 125 12.86 -1.98 0.72
CA ARG A 125 12.32 -2.75 1.85
C ARG A 125 10.96 -3.36 1.49
N ARG A 126 10.03 -2.56 0.94
CA ARG A 126 8.71 -3.03 0.51
C ARG A 126 8.77 -4.09 -0.59
N ALA A 127 9.75 -4.00 -1.50
CA ALA A 127 10.03 -4.99 -2.52
C ALA A 127 10.77 -6.24 -2.00
N GLY A 128 10.89 -6.43 -0.68
CA GLY A 128 11.56 -7.58 -0.07
C GLY A 128 13.09 -7.60 -0.25
N GLN A 129 13.71 -6.42 -0.43
CA GLN A 129 15.15 -6.26 -0.65
C GLN A 129 15.80 -5.45 0.50
N PRO A 130 15.81 -5.97 1.74
CA PRO A 130 16.25 -5.22 2.92
C PRO A 130 17.73 -4.84 2.90
N ASP A 131 18.62 -5.67 2.33
CA ASP A 131 20.04 -5.31 2.21
C ASP A 131 20.24 -4.09 1.30
N LYS A 132 19.49 -4.00 0.20
CA LYS A 132 19.52 -2.82 -0.68
C LYS A 132 18.92 -1.61 0.02
N ALA A 133 17.87 -1.79 0.81
CA ALA A 133 17.30 -0.70 1.59
C ALA A 133 18.34 -0.07 2.53
N VAL A 134 19.05 -0.89 3.31
CA VAL A 134 20.13 -0.42 4.20
C VAL A 134 21.23 0.29 3.41
N ALA A 135 21.69 -0.28 2.30
CA ALA A 135 22.71 0.34 1.47
C ALA A 135 22.26 1.70 0.91
N THR A 136 21.00 1.85 0.50
CA THR A 136 20.45 3.11 0.01
C THR A 136 20.27 4.14 1.13
N PHE A 137 19.88 3.72 2.34
CA PHE A 137 19.88 4.62 3.51
C PHE A 137 21.29 5.10 3.85
N ASP A 138 22.30 4.23 3.74
CA ASP A 138 23.70 4.62 3.93
C ASP A 138 24.13 5.67 2.89
N GLN A 139 23.69 5.55 1.64
CA GLN A 139 23.91 6.60 0.63
C GLN A 139 23.23 7.92 1.02
N ALA A 140 21.99 7.88 1.51
CA ALA A 140 21.30 9.09 2.00
C ALA A 140 22.07 9.76 3.15
N LEU A 141 22.62 8.96 4.07
CA LEU A 141 23.40 9.43 5.22
C LEU A 141 24.81 9.89 4.84
N GLN A 142 25.41 9.37 3.76
CA GLN A 142 26.65 9.91 3.21
C GLN A 142 26.44 11.32 2.65
N VAL A 143 25.28 11.56 2.03
CA VAL A 143 24.90 12.88 1.50
C VAL A 143 24.52 13.84 2.64
N SER A 144 23.74 13.35 3.60
CA SER A 144 23.26 14.14 4.74
C SER A 144 23.32 13.31 6.03
N PRO A 145 24.43 13.39 6.80
CA PRO A 145 24.66 12.54 7.97
C PRO A 145 23.61 12.61 9.08
N GLY A 146 22.88 13.72 9.18
CA GLY A 146 21.82 13.92 10.16
C GLY A 146 20.41 13.73 9.62
N PHE A 147 20.23 13.07 8.47
CA PHE A 147 18.91 12.88 7.87
C PHE A 147 18.08 11.87 8.67
N GLU A 148 17.30 12.40 9.63
CA GLU A 148 16.60 11.62 10.66
C GLU A 148 15.75 10.47 10.09
N GLN A 149 15.03 10.71 8.99
CA GLN A 149 14.19 9.70 8.35
C GLN A 149 15.01 8.50 7.85
N ALA A 150 16.20 8.72 7.27
CA ALA A 150 17.08 7.63 6.85
C ALA A 150 17.63 6.86 8.05
N MET A 151 18.05 7.56 9.12
CA MET A 151 18.56 6.92 10.34
C MET A 151 17.49 6.03 10.99
N PHE A 152 16.27 6.56 11.10
CA PHE A 152 15.12 5.83 11.64
C PHE A 152 14.79 4.60 10.80
N ASN A 153 14.60 4.79 9.49
CA ASN A 153 14.22 3.70 8.58
C ASN A 153 15.30 2.63 8.47
N LYS A 154 16.59 3.01 8.51
CA LYS A 154 17.71 2.06 8.59
C LYS A 154 17.60 1.17 9.83
N GLY A 155 17.36 1.76 11.00
CA GLY A 155 17.18 1.00 12.24
C GLY A 155 15.97 0.05 12.18
N ILE A 156 14.86 0.49 11.58
CA ILE A 156 13.68 -0.35 11.35
C ILE A 156 14.01 -1.56 10.48
N VAL A 157 14.74 -1.38 9.38
CA VAL A 157 15.11 -2.50 8.49
C VAL A 157 16.07 -3.46 9.16
N LEU A 158 17.09 -2.93 9.84
CA LEU A 158 18.07 -3.73 10.57
C LEU A 158 17.38 -4.61 11.63
N TYR A 159 16.42 -4.05 12.36
CA TYR A 159 15.70 -4.78 13.41
C TYR A 159 14.68 -5.78 12.84
N ASN A 160 13.72 -5.31 12.05
CA ASN A 160 12.56 -6.10 11.64
C ASN A 160 12.86 -7.09 10.52
N ASP A 161 13.71 -6.71 9.56
CA ASP A 161 13.88 -7.48 8.32
C ASP A 161 15.20 -8.28 8.32
N LEU A 162 16.24 -7.79 9.01
CA LEU A 162 17.56 -8.44 9.05
C LEU A 162 17.94 -9.07 10.40
N GLY A 163 17.19 -8.80 11.48
CA GLY A 163 17.48 -9.32 12.82
C GLY A 163 18.81 -8.82 13.43
N LYS A 164 19.36 -7.73 12.91
CA LYS A 164 20.63 -7.12 13.31
C LYS A 164 20.41 -6.12 14.44
N ASN A 165 20.01 -6.65 15.61
CA ASN A 165 19.56 -5.83 16.75
C ASN A 165 20.61 -4.82 17.23
N GLU A 166 21.90 -5.21 17.26
CA GLU A 166 22.97 -4.30 17.69
C GLU A 166 23.22 -3.16 16.68
N GLU A 167 23.13 -3.45 15.39
CA GLU A 167 23.25 -2.42 14.34
C GLU A 167 22.04 -1.47 14.38
N ALA A 168 20.82 -2.00 14.60
CA ALA A 168 19.61 -1.20 14.76
C ALA A 168 19.69 -0.28 15.98
N ARG A 169 20.12 -0.81 17.13
CA ARG A 169 20.37 -0.05 18.37
C ARG A 169 21.33 1.10 18.10
N LYS A 170 22.45 0.83 17.43
CA LYS A 170 23.44 1.85 17.10
C LYS A 170 22.84 2.95 16.21
N ALA A 171 22.11 2.60 15.15
CA ALA A 171 21.47 3.58 14.27
C ALA A 171 20.49 4.50 15.04
N TRP A 172 19.71 3.94 15.96
CA TRP A 172 18.79 4.71 16.79
C TRP A 172 19.48 5.54 17.88
N GLN A 173 20.60 5.07 18.44
CA GLN A 173 21.44 5.87 19.33
C GLN A 173 22.03 7.08 18.59
N GLU A 174 22.54 6.88 17.38
CA GLU A 174 23.02 7.97 16.52
C GLU A 174 21.89 8.96 16.21
N LEU A 175 20.67 8.48 15.93
CA LEU A 175 19.50 9.34 15.74
C LEU A 175 19.20 10.19 16.98
N LEU A 176 19.28 9.62 18.18
CA LEU A 176 19.07 10.36 19.43
C LEU A 176 20.16 11.40 19.73
N LEU A 177 21.36 11.26 19.16
CA LEU A 177 22.39 12.31 19.23
C LEU A 177 22.03 13.51 18.35
N VAL A 178 21.34 13.29 17.23
CA VAL A 178 20.86 14.34 16.32
C VAL A 178 19.57 14.97 16.85
N ASN A 179 18.61 14.15 17.24
CA ASN A 179 17.31 14.55 17.78
C ASN A 179 16.96 13.72 19.02
N PRO A 180 17.22 14.24 20.24
CA PRO A 180 16.89 13.56 21.49
C PRO A 180 15.38 13.30 21.69
N GLY A 181 14.53 14.03 20.97
CA GLY A 181 13.07 13.92 21.00
C GLY A 181 12.49 13.05 19.88
N ALA A 182 13.33 12.35 19.11
CA ALA A 182 12.89 11.51 18.00
C ALA A 182 11.87 10.48 18.44
N ARG A 183 10.85 10.28 17.60
CA ARG A 183 9.71 9.38 17.81
C ARG A 183 9.41 8.60 16.54
N GLY A 184 8.91 7.39 16.69
CA GLY A 184 8.33 6.61 15.60
C GLY A 184 7.01 7.21 15.10
N PRO A 185 6.44 6.67 14.00
CA PRO A 185 5.17 7.13 13.43
C PRO A 185 3.97 7.04 14.38
N ASP A 186 4.02 6.16 15.36
CA ASP A 186 3.02 5.96 16.41
C ASP A 186 3.20 6.89 17.62
N GLY A 187 4.25 7.74 17.59
CA GLY A 187 4.61 8.63 18.69
C GLY A 187 5.52 8.00 19.75
N THR A 188 5.87 6.71 19.62
CA THR A 188 6.74 6.00 20.56
C THR A 188 8.15 6.62 20.53
N PRO A 189 8.72 7.04 21.67
CA PRO A 189 10.09 7.55 21.71
C PRO A 189 11.11 6.51 21.22
N ILE A 190 12.09 6.94 20.43
CA ILE A 190 13.17 6.04 19.98
C ILE A 190 13.96 5.49 21.17
N SER A 191 14.09 6.26 22.26
CA SER A 191 14.70 5.81 23.51
C SER A 191 13.95 4.65 24.18
N GLU A 192 12.63 4.57 23.98
CA GLU A 192 11.81 3.46 24.46
C GLU A 192 12.01 2.22 23.57
N MET A 193 12.04 2.39 22.25
CA MET A 193 12.34 1.31 21.32
C MET A 193 13.69 0.64 21.62
N ILE A 194 14.72 1.42 21.92
CA ILE A 194 16.04 0.90 22.33
C ILE A 194 15.93 0.07 23.63
N LYS A 195 15.21 0.55 24.65
CA LYS A 195 15.01 -0.19 25.91
C LYS A 195 14.28 -1.52 25.71
N MET A 196 13.33 -1.56 24.78
CA MET A 196 12.64 -2.80 24.44
C MET A 196 13.62 -3.85 23.90
N LEU A 197 14.58 -3.46 23.03
CA LEU A 197 15.62 -4.35 22.54
C LEU A 197 16.42 -5.03 23.67
N ASP A 198 16.78 -4.26 24.70
CA ASP A 198 17.55 -4.75 25.85
C ASP A 198 16.79 -5.79 26.68
N THR A 199 15.50 -5.56 26.85
CA THR A 199 14.64 -6.41 27.67
C THR A 199 14.49 -7.81 27.07
N PHE A 200 14.48 -7.92 25.73
CA PHE A 200 14.39 -9.21 25.03
C PHE A 200 15.72 -9.95 24.91
N GLN A 201 16.86 -9.25 24.97
CA GLN A 201 18.18 -9.89 24.94
C GLN A 201 18.57 -10.50 26.30
N GLY A 202 18.11 -9.94 27.42
CA GLY A 202 18.38 -10.45 28.76
C GLY A 202 17.62 -11.73 29.18
N GLN A 203 16.79 -12.30 28.28
CA GLN A 203 15.97 -13.49 28.55
C GLN A 203 16.46 -14.76 27.84
N LYS A 204 17.61 -14.74 27.18
CA LYS A 204 18.21 -15.90 26.51
C LYS A 204 19.36 -16.51 27.30
#